data_AF-A0A7S0DMV0-F1
#
_entry.id   AF-A0A7S0DMV0-F1
#
_cell.length_a   1.000
_cell.length_b   1.000
_cell.length_c   1.000
_cell.angle_alpha   90.00
_cell.angle_beta   90.00
_cell.angle_gamma   90.00
#
_symmetry.space_group_name_H-M   'P 1'
#
loop_
_entity.id
_entity.type
_entity.pdbx_description
1 polymer ?
#
loop_
_entity_poly.entity_id
_entity_poly.type
_entity_poly.pdbx_seq_one_letter_code
_entity_poly.pdbx_strand_id
1 'polypeptide(L)'
;CFDCTSGIDIYDVRKFADPKMAELCERTTLASTLANMPGFLWCPSCQSGGWLDAKALEQEDGCPDATCIDCKHTFCSKCSFPSHKGKCQGNLDKDTISWMKKNTKKCPGCKSPISRKGGCTHMTCSKCKYQFCWICLSKYNGRYNRNQDWIKAQSKAYEEKKRVLKLEGKTSDPECLVCATAGDEDDVSHSDSE
;
A
#
# COMPACT_ATOMS: atom_id res chain seq x y z
N CYS A 1 -20.70 -1.80 26.67
CA CYS A 1 -20.30 -2.47 27.93
C CYS A 1 -20.31 -3.98 27.70
N PHE A 2 -19.62 -4.81 28.49
CA PHE A 2 -19.72 -6.26 28.34
C PHE A 2 -21.10 -6.79 28.80
N ASP A 3 -21.71 -6.10 29.76
CA ASP A 3 -23.01 -6.47 30.34
C ASP A 3 -24.19 -5.62 29.80
N CYS A 4 -23.92 -4.63 28.93
CA CYS A 4 -24.98 -3.84 28.30
C CYS A 4 -24.58 -3.23 26.94
N THR A 5 -25.60 -2.93 26.13
CA THR A 5 -25.48 -2.28 24.81
C THR A 5 -25.14 -0.79 24.87
N SER A 6 -24.97 -0.21 26.06
CA SER A 6 -24.56 1.17 26.19
C SER A 6 -23.15 1.38 25.64
N GLY A 7 -23.01 2.43 24.82
CA GLY A 7 -21.72 2.90 24.34
C GLY A 7 -20.77 3.19 25.51
N ILE A 8 -19.50 2.91 25.32
CA ILE A 8 -18.46 3.25 26.29
C ILE A 8 -18.00 4.67 25.94
N ASP A 9 -17.95 5.54 26.94
CA ASP A 9 -17.51 6.91 26.75
C ASP A 9 -15.99 6.97 26.48
N ILE A 10 -15.57 7.90 25.62
CA ILE A 10 -14.16 8.04 25.24
C ILE A 10 -13.24 8.41 26.41
N TYR A 11 -13.77 9.10 27.43
CA TYR A 11 -13.06 9.39 28.68
C TYR A 11 -12.74 8.10 29.45
N ASP A 12 -13.67 7.16 29.51
CA ASP A 12 -13.45 5.86 30.15
C ASP A 12 -12.47 5.01 29.35
N VAL A 13 -12.56 5.02 28.02
CA VAL A 13 -11.59 4.35 27.14
C VAL A 13 -10.18 4.90 27.36
N ARG A 14 -10.00 6.24 27.40
CA ARG A 14 -8.70 6.87 27.67
C ARG A 14 -8.12 6.52 29.04
N LYS A 15 -9.00 6.38 30.04
CA LYS A 15 -8.59 6.14 31.42
C LYS A 15 -8.24 4.68 31.71
N PHE A 16 -8.95 3.74 31.08
CA PHE A 16 -8.87 2.32 31.46
C PHE A 16 -8.36 1.39 30.36
N ALA A 17 -8.38 1.81 29.08
CA ALA A 17 -7.84 0.98 28.00
C ALA A 17 -6.32 1.17 27.84
N ASP A 18 -5.69 0.19 27.21
CA ASP A 18 -4.30 0.32 26.76
C ASP A 18 -4.15 1.55 25.82
N PRO A 19 -3.05 2.32 25.92
CA PRO A 19 -2.86 3.54 25.11
C PRO A 19 -3.06 3.34 23.61
N LYS A 20 -2.61 2.20 23.07
CA LYS A 20 -2.76 1.87 21.65
C LYS A 20 -4.22 1.62 21.28
N MET A 21 -4.99 1.05 22.20
CA MET A 21 -6.42 0.80 22.01
C MET A 21 -7.23 2.09 22.13
N ALA A 22 -6.87 2.98 23.07
CA ALA A 22 -7.48 4.30 23.19
C ALA A 22 -7.24 5.14 21.91
N GLU A 23 -6.01 5.19 21.41
CA GLU A 23 -5.68 5.89 20.16
C GLU A 23 -6.47 5.31 18.97
N LEU A 24 -6.58 3.98 18.88
CA LEU A 24 -7.37 3.33 17.84
C LEU A 24 -8.85 3.69 17.93
N CYS A 25 -9.41 3.71 19.15
CA CYS A 25 -10.81 4.08 19.40
C CYS A 25 -11.08 5.53 19.01
N GLU A 26 -10.21 6.47 19.40
CA GLU A 26 -10.30 7.88 19.03
C GLU A 26 -10.26 8.06 17.52
N ARG A 27 -9.26 7.46 16.85
CA ARG A 27 -9.11 7.55 15.39
C ARG A 27 -10.32 6.97 14.67
N THR A 28 -10.82 5.82 15.11
CA THR A 28 -11.97 5.16 14.47
C THR A 28 -13.26 5.93 14.71
N THR A 29 -13.46 6.47 15.91
CA THR A 29 -14.62 7.30 16.25
C THR A 29 -14.61 8.57 15.41
N LEU A 30 -13.49 9.31 15.40
CA LEU A 30 -13.33 10.50 14.58
C LEU A 30 -13.57 10.18 13.11
N ALA A 31 -12.98 9.09 12.61
CA ALA A 31 -13.15 8.70 11.22
C ALA A 31 -14.61 8.38 10.86
N SER A 32 -15.32 7.70 11.77
CA SER A 32 -16.74 7.39 11.60
C SER A 32 -17.60 8.64 11.65
N THR A 33 -17.34 9.58 12.57
CA THR A 33 -18.05 10.85 12.66
C THR A 33 -17.85 11.68 11.39
N LEU A 34 -16.60 11.85 10.94
CA LEU A 34 -16.28 12.60 9.73
C LEU A 34 -16.93 11.98 8.49
N ALA A 35 -16.90 10.66 8.34
CA ALA A 35 -17.51 9.96 7.21
C ALA A 35 -19.03 10.15 7.10
N ASN A 36 -19.70 10.48 8.20
CA ASN A 36 -21.14 10.73 8.25
C ASN A 36 -21.50 12.21 8.06
N MET A 37 -20.51 13.11 7.99
CA MET A 37 -20.79 14.52 7.75
C MET A 37 -21.04 14.78 6.26
N PRO A 38 -22.13 15.48 5.90
CA PRO A 38 -22.42 15.84 4.52
C PRO A 38 -21.25 16.60 3.87
N GLY A 39 -20.85 16.15 2.68
CA GLY A 39 -19.79 16.78 1.89
C GLY A 39 -18.36 16.49 2.34
N PHE A 40 -18.15 15.74 3.42
CA PHE A 40 -16.81 15.26 3.78
C PHE A 40 -16.42 14.05 2.92
N LEU A 41 -15.17 14.03 2.47
CA LEU A 41 -14.61 12.92 1.70
C LEU A 41 -13.20 12.57 2.18
N TRP A 42 -12.92 11.27 2.33
CA TRP A 42 -11.58 10.77 2.65
C TRP A 42 -10.63 10.94 1.47
N CYS A 43 -9.43 11.45 1.75
CA CYS A 43 -8.41 11.58 0.74
C CYS A 43 -7.85 10.19 0.36
N PRO A 44 -7.79 9.82 -0.93
CA PRO A 44 -7.23 8.53 -1.37
C PRO A 44 -5.70 8.45 -1.21
N SER A 45 -5.04 9.58 -0.94
CA SER A 45 -3.59 9.71 -0.93
C SER A 45 -2.97 9.82 0.47
N CYS A 46 -3.77 10.06 1.52
CA CYS A 46 -3.28 10.21 2.90
C CYS A 46 -4.35 9.81 3.93
N GLN A 47 -4.11 10.06 5.23
CA GLN A 47 -5.02 9.70 6.32
C GLN A 47 -6.06 10.80 6.65
N SER A 48 -6.10 11.86 5.84
CA SER A 48 -6.93 13.05 6.08
C SER A 48 -8.09 13.13 5.08
N GLY A 49 -8.85 14.21 5.10
CA GLY A 49 -9.99 14.41 4.20
C GLY A 49 -10.01 15.75 3.50
N GLY A 50 -11.04 15.94 2.68
CA GLY A 50 -11.41 17.21 2.06
C GLY A 50 -12.91 17.40 2.16
N TRP A 51 -13.35 18.62 1.86
CA TRP A 51 -14.76 18.98 1.83
C TRP A 51 -15.16 19.37 0.40
N LEU A 52 -16.39 19.03 0.03
CA LEU A 52 -17.02 19.60 -1.14
C LEU A 52 -17.46 21.02 -0.85
N ASP A 53 -17.35 21.89 -1.86
CA ASP A 53 -17.93 23.22 -1.79
C ASP A 53 -19.45 23.15 -1.60
N ALA A 54 -20.03 24.08 -0.84
CA ALA A 54 -21.47 24.11 -0.57
C ALA A 54 -22.30 24.10 -1.87
N LYS A 55 -21.84 24.81 -2.91
CA LYS A 55 -22.48 24.84 -4.24
C LYS A 55 -22.44 23.50 -4.96
N ALA A 56 -21.43 22.68 -4.68
CA ALA A 56 -21.26 21.37 -5.28
C ALA A 56 -22.20 20.31 -4.64
N LEU A 57 -22.68 20.56 -3.41
CA LEU A 57 -23.67 19.70 -2.75
C LEU A 57 -25.08 19.88 -3.33
N GLU A 58 -25.36 21.03 -3.94
CA GLU A 58 -26.65 21.35 -4.57
C GLU A 58 -26.71 20.86 -6.03
N GLN A 59 -25.60 20.36 -6.59
CA GLN A 59 -25.49 19.97 -7.99
C GLN A 59 -25.81 18.47 -8.17
N GLU A 60 -27.03 18.19 -8.61
CA GLU A 60 -27.52 16.83 -8.94
C GLU A 60 -26.71 16.20 -10.10
N ASP A 61 -26.41 17.00 -11.13
CA ASP A 61 -25.72 16.58 -12.34
C ASP A 61 -24.23 16.97 -12.32
N GLY A 62 -23.41 16.08 -11.76
CA GLY A 62 -21.96 16.25 -11.77
C GLY A 62 -21.19 15.24 -10.91
N CYS A 63 -19.87 15.35 -10.95
CA CYS A 63 -18.96 14.74 -9.99
C CYS A 63 -17.98 15.83 -9.51
N PRO A 64 -18.38 16.67 -8.55
CA PRO A 64 -17.52 17.75 -8.07
C PRO A 64 -16.25 17.17 -7.41
N ASP A 65 -15.20 17.96 -7.42
CA ASP A 65 -13.94 17.59 -6.81
C ASP A 65 -13.86 18.08 -5.37
N ALA A 66 -13.24 17.29 -4.50
CA ALA A 66 -12.80 17.72 -3.18
C ALA A 66 -11.28 17.91 -3.18
N THR A 67 -10.81 18.87 -2.39
CA THR A 67 -9.38 19.08 -2.16
C THR A 67 -9.03 18.72 -0.72
N CYS A 68 -8.04 17.85 -0.55
CA CYS A 68 -7.58 17.45 0.77
C CYS A 68 -6.96 18.64 1.53
N ILE A 69 -7.33 18.80 2.79
CA ILE A 69 -6.84 19.90 3.64
C ILE A 69 -5.34 19.79 3.92
N ASP A 70 -4.80 18.57 3.99
CA ASP A 70 -3.41 18.34 4.37
C ASP A 70 -2.50 18.21 3.15
N CYS A 71 -2.71 17.19 2.31
CA CYS A 71 -1.82 16.91 1.18
C CYS A 71 -2.13 17.68 -0.10
N LYS A 72 -3.19 18.52 -0.09
CA LYS A 72 -3.67 19.31 -1.25
C LYS A 72 -4.02 18.50 -2.50
N HIS A 73 -4.13 17.17 -2.38
CA HIS A 73 -4.58 16.32 -3.47
C HIS A 73 -6.05 16.61 -3.79
N THR A 74 -6.34 16.89 -5.05
CA THR A 74 -7.70 17.12 -5.56
C THR A 74 -8.23 15.86 -6.24
N PHE A 75 -9.42 15.41 -5.85
CA PHE A 75 -9.98 14.12 -6.25
C PHE A 75 -11.50 14.19 -6.41
N CYS A 76 -12.02 13.34 -7.30
CA CYS A 76 -13.43 13.28 -7.66
C CYS A 76 -14.26 12.67 -6.53
N SER A 77 -15.36 13.33 -6.17
CA SER A 77 -16.33 12.87 -5.15
C SER A 77 -16.90 11.48 -5.38
N LYS A 78 -17.10 11.08 -6.64
CA LYS A 78 -17.81 9.84 -6.99
C LYS A 78 -16.88 8.63 -7.12
N CYS A 79 -15.66 8.82 -7.61
CA CYS A 79 -14.75 7.71 -7.91
C CYS A 79 -13.44 7.75 -7.12
N SER A 80 -13.18 8.81 -6.36
CA SER A 80 -11.95 9.01 -5.57
C SER A 80 -10.64 8.96 -6.38
N PHE A 81 -10.72 9.08 -7.71
CA PHE A 81 -9.56 9.28 -8.58
C PHE A 81 -9.19 10.76 -8.65
N PRO A 82 -7.98 11.12 -9.15
CA PRO A 82 -7.61 12.51 -9.39
C PRO A 82 -8.67 13.26 -10.20
N SER A 83 -8.81 14.56 -9.93
CA SER A 83 -9.69 15.48 -10.67
C SER A 83 -9.63 15.24 -12.17
N HIS A 84 -10.80 15.10 -12.80
CA HIS A 84 -10.90 14.74 -14.21
C HIS A 84 -12.03 15.47 -14.91
N LYS A 85 -11.82 15.77 -16.20
CA LYS A 85 -12.86 16.30 -17.10
C LYS A 85 -13.49 15.17 -17.90
N GLY A 86 -14.82 15.15 -18.01
CA GLY A 86 -15.56 14.15 -18.79
C GLY A 86 -16.21 13.05 -17.95
N LYS A 87 -16.48 11.90 -18.57
CA LYS A 87 -17.30 10.83 -17.96
C LYS A 87 -16.59 10.22 -16.75
N CYS A 88 -17.19 10.37 -15.56
CA CYS A 88 -16.75 9.69 -14.36
C CYS A 88 -16.97 8.18 -14.53
N GLN A 89 -15.94 7.37 -14.25
CA GLN A 89 -16.04 5.91 -14.35
C GLN A 89 -16.89 5.29 -13.22
N GLY A 90 -17.51 6.11 -12.37
CA GLY A 90 -18.36 5.67 -11.27
C GLY A 90 -17.58 4.96 -10.17
N ASN A 91 -18.29 4.59 -9.10
CA ASN A 91 -17.74 3.71 -8.05
C ASN A 91 -17.36 2.39 -8.72
N LEU A 92 -16.06 2.17 -8.94
CA LEU A 92 -15.57 0.84 -9.23
C LEU A 92 -16.01 -0.03 -8.04
N ASP A 93 -16.71 -1.12 -8.35
CA ASP A 93 -17.11 -2.10 -7.37
C ASP A 93 -15.90 -2.57 -6.56
N LYS A 94 -16.12 -2.89 -5.28
CA LYS A 94 -15.06 -3.29 -4.34
C LYS A 94 -14.16 -4.38 -4.90
N ASP A 95 -14.71 -5.23 -5.76
CA ASP A 95 -14.01 -6.31 -6.45
C ASP A 95 -13.05 -5.78 -7.52
N THR A 96 -13.44 -4.77 -8.30
CA THR A 96 -12.53 -4.10 -9.24
C THR A 96 -11.43 -3.31 -8.51
N ILE A 97 -11.75 -2.64 -7.40
CA ILE A 97 -10.73 -1.96 -6.57
C ILE A 97 -9.78 -2.99 -5.94
N SER A 98 -10.31 -4.11 -5.44
CA SER A 98 -9.53 -5.22 -4.87
C SER A 98 -8.63 -5.86 -5.92
N TRP A 99 -9.15 -6.07 -7.13
CA TRP A 99 -8.37 -6.55 -8.27
C TRP A 99 -7.26 -5.57 -8.66
N MET A 100 -7.55 -4.26 -8.73
CA MET A 100 -6.55 -3.24 -9.02
C MET A 100 -5.46 -3.19 -7.94
N LYS A 101 -5.83 -3.25 -6.65
CA LYS A 101 -4.86 -3.31 -5.54
C LYS A 101 -4.01 -4.58 -5.54
N LYS A 102 -4.60 -5.72 -5.92
CA LYS A 102 -3.88 -7.01 -6.00
C LYS A 102 -2.92 -7.07 -7.20
N ASN A 103 -3.31 -6.48 -8.32
CA ASN A 103 -2.56 -6.55 -9.58
C ASN A 103 -1.70 -5.32 -9.88
N THR A 104 -1.74 -4.30 -9.04
CA THR A 104 -0.97 -3.06 -9.19
C THR A 104 -0.15 -2.78 -7.94
N LYS A 105 1.17 -2.60 -8.09
CA LYS A 105 2.07 -2.15 -7.04
C LYS A 105 2.65 -0.78 -7.40
N LYS A 106 3.36 -0.14 -6.47
CA LYS A 106 4.17 1.06 -6.76
C LYS A 106 5.60 0.64 -7.07
N CYS A 107 6.22 1.26 -8.08
CA CYS A 107 7.63 1.04 -8.37
C CYS A 107 8.48 1.47 -7.15
N PRO A 108 9.42 0.65 -6.66
CA PRO A 108 10.28 1.04 -5.53
C PRO A 108 11.15 2.26 -5.84
N GLY A 109 11.63 2.41 -7.08
CA GLY A 109 12.48 3.51 -7.53
C GLY A 109 11.74 4.85 -7.73
N CYS A 110 10.66 4.89 -8.53
CA CYS A 110 9.97 6.15 -8.88
C CYS A 110 8.53 6.27 -8.38
N LYS A 111 8.04 5.28 -7.61
CA LYS A 111 6.67 5.18 -7.07
C LYS A 111 5.54 5.15 -8.10
N SER A 112 5.83 5.14 -9.40
CA SER A 112 4.81 5.01 -10.43
C SER A 112 4.03 3.70 -10.31
N PRO A 113 2.70 3.68 -10.52
CA PRO A 113 1.92 2.46 -10.51
C PRO A 113 2.38 1.52 -11.64
N ILE A 114 2.52 0.25 -11.29
CA ILE A 114 2.99 -0.83 -12.16
C ILE A 114 2.02 -2.01 -12.02
N SER A 115 1.50 -2.49 -13.14
CA SER A 115 0.67 -3.70 -13.17
C SER A 115 1.50 -4.93 -13.51
N ARG A 116 1.21 -6.07 -12.88
CA ARG A 116 1.89 -7.34 -13.20
C ARG A 116 1.52 -7.75 -14.63
N LYS A 117 2.53 -7.85 -15.51
CA LYS A 117 2.37 -8.44 -16.84
C LYS A 117 3.09 -9.79 -16.86
N GLY A 118 2.37 -10.88 -16.52
CA GLY A 118 2.86 -12.25 -16.65
C GLY A 118 3.50 -12.88 -15.40
N GLY A 119 3.79 -14.18 -15.50
CA GLY A 119 4.22 -15.06 -14.40
C GLY A 119 5.66 -14.87 -13.90
N CYS A 120 6.46 -13.99 -14.50
CA CYS A 120 7.80 -13.69 -14.04
C CYS A 120 7.79 -12.75 -12.82
N THR A 121 8.64 -13.02 -11.83
CA THR A 121 8.81 -12.16 -10.63
C THR A 121 9.77 -11.00 -10.85
N HIS A 122 10.63 -11.07 -11.87
CA HIS A 122 11.47 -9.95 -12.31
C HIS A 122 10.63 -8.91 -13.06
N MET A 123 10.67 -7.67 -12.58
CA MET A 123 9.99 -6.55 -13.21
C MET A 123 10.94 -5.40 -13.48
N THR A 124 10.77 -4.77 -14.63
CA THR A 124 11.47 -3.53 -15.01
C THR A 124 10.45 -2.42 -15.11
N CYS A 125 10.67 -1.32 -14.38
CA CYS A 125 9.78 -0.16 -14.44
C CYS A 125 9.82 0.47 -15.84
N SER A 126 8.67 0.65 -16.48
CA SER A 126 8.59 1.29 -17.80
C SER A 126 9.07 2.74 -17.79
N LYS A 127 8.84 3.46 -16.68
CA LYS A 127 9.18 4.88 -16.51
C LYS A 127 10.65 5.11 -16.14
N CYS A 128 11.13 4.54 -15.02
CA CYS A 128 12.48 4.81 -14.52
C CYS A 128 13.50 3.69 -14.80
N LYS A 129 13.09 2.62 -15.51
CA LYS A 129 13.92 1.45 -15.82
C LYS A 129 14.49 0.68 -14.62
N TYR A 130 14.09 1.04 -13.39
CA TYR A 130 14.49 0.32 -12.19
C TYR A 130 14.00 -1.14 -12.25
N GLN A 131 14.91 -2.07 -12.02
CA GLN A 131 14.64 -3.51 -12.03
C GLN A 131 14.49 -4.01 -10.60
N PHE A 132 13.42 -4.76 -10.32
CA PHE A 132 13.09 -5.21 -8.97
C PHE A 132 12.27 -6.50 -8.98
N CYS A 133 12.18 -7.16 -7.84
CA CYS A 133 11.31 -8.31 -7.63
C CYS A 133 9.87 -7.87 -7.31
N TRP A 134 8.88 -8.40 -8.01
CA TRP A 134 7.46 -8.09 -7.80
C TRP A 134 6.96 -8.49 -6.40
N ILE A 135 7.53 -9.55 -5.82
CA ILE A 135 7.11 -10.09 -4.53
C ILE A 135 7.60 -9.16 -3.42
N CYS A 136 8.91 -8.93 -3.32
CA CYS A 136 9.53 -8.16 -2.23
C CYS A 136 9.86 -6.70 -2.52
N LEU A 137 9.68 -6.24 -3.76
CA LEU A 137 9.98 -4.87 -4.21
C LEU A 137 11.45 -4.44 -4.04
N SER A 138 12.37 -5.39 -3.83
CA SER A 138 13.81 -5.14 -3.69
C SER A 138 14.51 -5.09 -5.05
N LYS A 139 15.68 -4.43 -5.11
CA LYS A 139 16.50 -4.30 -6.34
C LYS A 139 16.78 -5.67 -6.95
N TYR A 140 16.64 -5.79 -8.26
CA TYR A 140 16.99 -7.01 -8.97
C TYR A 140 18.50 -7.04 -9.24
N ASN A 141 19.15 -8.13 -8.85
CA ASN A 141 20.59 -8.34 -8.83
C ASN A 141 21.05 -9.46 -9.80
N GLY A 142 20.21 -9.85 -10.76
CA GLY A 142 20.62 -10.64 -11.93
C GLY A 142 20.79 -12.16 -11.72
N ARG A 143 20.71 -12.67 -10.48
CA ARG A 143 20.93 -14.10 -10.17
C ARG A 143 19.64 -14.93 -10.12
N TYR A 144 18.80 -14.88 -11.15
CA TYR A 144 17.68 -15.84 -11.27
C TYR A 144 18.12 -17.03 -12.13
N ASN A 145 18.45 -18.15 -11.48
CA ASN A 145 18.69 -19.41 -12.18
C ASN A 145 17.34 -20.00 -12.61
N ARG A 146 17.15 -20.19 -13.92
CA ARG A 146 15.93 -20.78 -14.52
C ARG A 146 15.74 -22.27 -14.23
N ASN A 147 16.56 -22.88 -13.37
CA ASN A 147 16.47 -24.31 -13.08
C ASN A 147 16.09 -24.60 -11.62
N GLN A 148 14.94 -25.26 -11.44
CA GLN A 148 14.39 -25.67 -10.14
C GLN A 148 15.31 -26.63 -9.36
N ASP A 149 16.35 -27.17 -9.99
CA ASP A 149 17.30 -28.11 -9.39
C ASP A 149 18.30 -27.44 -8.43
N TRP A 150 18.56 -26.14 -8.57
CA TRP A 150 19.46 -25.40 -7.67
C TRP A 150 18.86 -25.17 -6.27
N ILE A 151 17.53 -25.05 -6.14
CA ILE A 151 16.84 -24.86 -4.85
C ILE A 151 17.00 -26.07 -3.93
N LYS A 152 17.19 -27.27 -4.48
CA LYS A 152 17.42 -28.50 -3.72
C LYS A 152 18.89 -28.71 -3.33
N ALA A 153 19.83 -27.95 -3.89
CA ALA A 153 21.24 -28.35 -3.91
C ALA A 153 22.15 -27.73 -2.82
N GLN A 154 21.80 -26.63 -2.15
CA GLN A 154 22.58 -26.08 -1.01
C GLN A 154 21.83 -24.85 -0.45
N SER A 155 21.70 -24.59 0.85
CA SER A 155 22.56 -24.84 2.00
C SER A 155 21.68 -24.68 3.26
N LYS A 156 22.16 -25.12 4.43
CA LYS A 156 21.59 -24.87 5.78
C LYS A 156 21.07 -23.42 5.98
N ALA A 157 21.65 -22.45 5.25
CA ALA A 157 21.23 -21.05 5.20
C ALA A 157 19.79 -20.83 4.68
N TYR A 158 19.26 -21.68 3.80
CA TYR A 158 17.89 -21.56 3.26
C TYR A 158 16.82 -21.82 4.34
N GLU A 159 16.99 -22.89 5.13
CA GLU A 159 16.04 -23.23 6.21
C GLU A 159 16.17 -22.27 7.42
N GLU A 160 17.38 -21.83 7.76
CA GLU A 160 17.60 -20.81 8.80
C GLU A 160 16.91 -19.47 8.44
N LYS A 161 17.10 -19.00 7.20
CA LYS A 161 16.55 -17.71 6.73
C LYS A 161 15.03 -17.76 6.56
N LYS A 162 14.48 -18.91 6.17
CA LYS A 162 13.02 -19.18 6.16
C LYS A 162 12.42 -19.10 7.57
N ARG A 163 13.16 -19.53 8.61
CA ARG A 163 12.73 -19.40 10.00
C ARG A 163 12.72 -17.94 10.48
N VAL A 164 13.75 -17.15 10.15
CA VAL A 164 13.85 -15.73 10.50
C VAL A 164 12.77 -14.89 9.79
N LEU A 165 12.57 -15.08 8.48
CA LEU A 165 11.54 -14.34 7.72
C LEU A 165 10.11 -14.64 8.21
N LYS A 166 9.87 -15.88 8.68
CA LYS A 166 8.60 -16.26 9.30
C LYS A 166 8.35 -15.55 10.64
N LEU A 167 9.39 -15.22 11.40
CA LEU A 167 9.31 -14.47 12.65
C LEU A 167 9.11 -12.96 12.42
N GLU A 168 9.66 -12.40 11.35
CA GLU A 168 9.51 -10.98 10.97
C GLU A 168 8.23 -10.66 10.20
N GLY A 169 7.38 -11.65 9.91
CA GLY A 169 6.15 -11.46 9.12
C GLY A 169 6.40 -11.12 7.64
N LYS A 170 7.61 -11.39 7.12
CA LYS A 170 7.97 -11.20 5.71
C LYS A 170 7.78 -12.52 4.93
N THR A 171 7.48 -12.42 3.65
CA THR A 171 6.88 -13.51 2.85
C THR A 171 7.75 -14.78 2.81
N SER A 172 7.12 -15.95 2.91
CA SER A 172 7.76 -17.27 2.87
C SER A 172 7.94 -17.82 1.45
N ASP A 173 7.95 -16.95 0.44
CA ASP A 173 7.94 -17.38 -0.96
C ASP A 173 9.35 -17.81 -1.40
N PRO A 174 9.55 -19.06 -1.86
CA PRO A 174 10.86 -19.55 -2.32
C PRO A 174 11.45 -18.71 -3.47
N GLU A 175 10.63 -18.06 -4.30
CA GLU A 175 11.10 -17.17 -5.38
C GLU A 175 11.65 -15.83 -4.83
N CYS A 176 11.24 -15.45 -3.62
CA CYS A 176 11.69 -14.23 -2.93
C CYS A 176 13.03 -14.43 -2.20
N LEU A 177 13.27 -15.62 -1.64
CA LEU A 177 14.49 -15.98 -0.90
C LEU A 177 15.77 -15.83 -1.73
N VAL A 178 15.68 -16.05 -3.05
CA VAL A 178 16.76 -15.87 -4.02
C VAL A 178 17.22 -14.39 -4.11
N CYS A 179 16.29 -13.46 -3.97
CA CYS A 179 16.60 -12.02 -4.05
C CYS A 179 17.25 -11.51 -2.75
N ALA A 180 16.92 -12.13 -1.61
CA ALA A 180 17.33 -11.70 -0.27
C ALA A 180 18.74 -12.17 0.15
N THR A 181 19.33 -13.17 -0.53
CA THR A 181 20.68 -13.67 -0.23
C THR A 181 21.79 -12.93 -0.97
N ALA A 182 21.44 -12.01 -1.87
CA ALA A 182 22.40 -11.24 -2.65
C ALA A 182 22.48 -9.77 -2.22
N GLY A 183 22.23 -9.50 -0.93
CA GLY A 183 22.14 -8.16 -0.34
C GLY A 183 23.14 -7.84 0.78
N ASP A 184 24.08 -8.72 1.11
CA ASP A 184 25.01 -8.53 2.24
C ASP A 184 26.50 -8.70 1.85
N GLU A 185 26.89 -8.23 0.67
CA GLU A 185 28.31 -8.03 0.32
C GLU A 185 28.49 -6.57 -0.11
N ASP A 186 28.65 -5.69 0.88
CA ASP A 186 29.21 -4.35 0.69
C ASP A 186 30.71 -4.45 0.37
N ASP A 187 31.18 -3.52 -0.48
CA ASP A 187 32.58 -3.10 -0.64
C ASP A 187 33.66 -4.15 -0.92
N VAL A 188 33.92 -4.40 -2.21
CA VAL A 188 35.30 -4.53 -2.70
C VAL A 188 35.50 -3.52 -3.82
N SER A 189 36.18 -2.44 -3.44
CA SER A 189 36.96 -1.51 -4.25
C SER A 189 37.18 -1.91 -5.71
N HIS A 190 36.69 -1.08 -6.63
CA HIS A 190 37.36 -0.88 -7.91
C HIS A 190 38.66 -0.11 -7.63
N SER A 191 39.80 -0.82 -7.64
CA SER A 191 41.08 -0.19 -7.97
C SER A 191 41.45 -0.69 -9.36
N ASP A 192 41.13 0.13 -10.34
CA ASP A 192 41.61 -0.04 -11.71
C ASP A 192 43.14 0.04 -11.72
N SER A 193 43.72 -0.94 -12.40
CA SER A 193 45.10 -1.01 -12.82
C SER A 193 45.40 0.03 -13.91
N GLU A 194 46.44 0.82 -13.69
CA GLU A 194 47.36 1.34 -14.72
C GLU A 194 48.80 1.07 -14.28
#